data_AF-A0A9X0A6W1-F1
#
_entry.id   AF-A0A9X0A6W1-F1
#
_cell.length_a   1.000
_cell.length_b   1.000
_cell.length_c   1.000
_cell.angle_alpha   90.00
_cell.angle_beta   90.00
_cell.angle_gamma   90.00
#
_symmetry.space_group_name_H-M   'P 1'
#
loop_
_entity.id
_entity.type
_entity.pdbx_description
1 polymer ?
#
loop_
_entity_poly.entity_id
_entity_poly.type
_entity_poly.pdbx_seq_one_letter_code
_entity_poly.pdbx_strand_id
1 'polypeptide(L)'
;MDSSQVLNEVFPVGDDPSADPSVSMADEMAIPAVPGAFLTTSGNMDVAGPSSAKVEINVTPEIEQRLKDSLRNVQEKQEQEEKRKQELKRKLIRAKRLTAQMLLLSKEIKHIVKEIEDSCN
;
A
#
# COMPACT_ATOMS: atom_id res chain seq x y z
N MET A 1 -45.28 5.93 22.36
CA MET A 1 -44.10 5.86 23.24
C MET A 1 -42.90 5.60 22.37
N ASP A 2 -42.03 6.59 22.27
CA ASP A 2 -40.72 6.50 21.62
C ASP A 2 -39.77 5.66 22.45
N SER A 3 -38.96 4.83 21.79
CA SER A 3 -37.78 4.21 22.40
C SER A 3 -36.73 3.98 21.31
N SER A 4 -36.11 5.08 20.89
CA SER A 4 -34.79 5.05 20.25
C SER A 4 -33.78 4.43 21.22
N GLN A 5 -33.15 3.33 20.84
CA GLN A 5 -31.91 2.85 21.46
C GLN A 5 -30.83 2.73 20.39
N VAL A 6 -29.93 3.70 20.44
CA VAL A 6 -28.69 3.82 19.68
C VAL A 6 -27.55 3.64 20.70
N LEU A 7 -26.44 3.02 20.25
CA LEU A 7 -25.10 3.02 20.86
C LEU A 7 -24.89 2.21 22.16
N ASN A 8 -24.16 1.10 22.03
CA ASN A 8 -22.89 0.86 22.74
C ASN A 8 -22.36 -0.55 22.47
N GLU A 9 -21.56 -0.73 21.42
CA GLU A 9 -20.50 -1.74 21.47
C GLU A 9 -19.17 -1.10 21.04
N VAL A 10 -18.36 -0.91 22.06
CA VAL A 10 -17.05 -0.30 22.12
C VAL A 10 -16.06 -1.29 21.50
N PHE A 11 -15.50 -0.95 20.33
CA PHE A 11 -14.27 -1.58 19.88
C PHE A 11 -13.14 -1.06 20.77
N PRO A 12 -12.35 -1.93 21.45
CA PRO A 12 -11.23 -1.46 22.23
C PRO A 12 -10.18 -0.86 21.31
N VAL A 13 -10.01 0.46 21.42
CA VAL A 13 -8.80 1.17 20.99
C VAL A 13 -7.74 0.82 22.02
N GLY A 14 -6.71 0.09 21.59
CA GLY A 14 -5.53 -0.22 22.38
C GLY A 14 -4.29 0.06 21.55
N ASP A 15 -3.88 1.33 21.53
CA ASP A 15 -2.50 1.71 21.23
C ASP A 15 -1.70 1.59 22.53
N ASP A 16 -0.67 0.73 22.54
CA ASP A 16 0.54 0.96 23.34
C ASP A 16 1.77 0.64 22.47
N PRO A 17 2.52 1.68 22.04
CA PRO A 17 3.77 1.54 21.31
C PRO A 17 4.92 1.56 22.32
N SER A 18 5.18 0.43 22.99
CA SER A 18 6.35 0.30 23.85
C SER A 18 6.96 -1.11 23.80
N ALA A 19 8.28 -1.15 23.60
CA ALA A 19 9.21 -2.30 23.55
C ALA A 19 9.21 -3.12 22.23
N ASP A 20 10.27 -3.24 21.42
CA ASP A 20 11.73 -3.03 21.63
C ASP A 20 12.45 -3.11 20.24
N PRO A 21 13.27 -2.15 19.78
CA PRO A 21 14.06 -2.29 18.55
C PRO A 21 15.54 -2.51 18.89
N SER A 22 15.90 -3.72 19.30
CA SER A 22 17.30 -4.15 19.42
C SER A 22 17.54 -5.50 18.74
N VAL A 23 17.60 -5.48 17.40
CA VAL A 23 18.28 -6.52 16.62
C VAL A 23 19.26 -5.85 15.67
N SER A 24 20.52 -5.84 16.10
CA SER A 24 21.70 -5.57 15.31
C SER A 24 22.13 -6.85 14.59
N MET A 25 22.06 -6.86 13.26
CA MET A 25 23.03 -7.56 12.41
C MET A 25 23.34 -6.64 11.24
N ALA A 26 24.42 -5.87 11.42
CA ALA A 26 25.20 -5.38 10.30
C ALA A 26 25.86 -6.60 9.65
N ASP A 27 25.26 -7.11 8.58
CA ASP A 27 25.97 -7.98 7.65
C ASP A 27 26.39 -7.13 6.45
N GLU A 28 27.71 -6.96 6.36
CA GLU A 28 28.44 -6.34 5.24
C GLU A 28 28.01 -6.98 3.92
N MET A 29 27.15 -6.30 3.15
CA MET A 29 27.07 -6.61 1.73
C MET A 29 28.28 -6.00 1.03
N ALA A 30 29.25 -6.86 0.73
CA ALA A 30 30.34 -6.59 -0.18
C ALA A 30 29.79 -6.01 -1.49
N ILE A 31 30.08 -4.73 -1.74
CA ILE A 31 29.81 -4.10 -3.03
C ILE A 31 30.76 -4.75 -4.05
N PRO A 32 30.26 -5.31 -5.17
CA PRO A 32 31.14 -5.88 -6.19
C PRO A 32 32.03 -4.77 -6.76
N ALA A 33 33.34 -4.93 -6.62
CA ALA A 33 34.32 -4.01 -7.16
C ALA A 33 34.12 -3.87 -8.68
N VAL A 34 33.71 -2.68 -9.13
CA VAL A 34 33.70 -2.31 -10.54
C VAL A 34 35.15 -2.35 -11.04
N PRO A 35 35.49 -3.14 -12.07
CA PRO A 35 36.86 -3.22 -12.58
C PRO A 35 37.26 -1.86 -13.16
N GLY A 36 38.22 -1.18 -12.55
CA GLY A 36 38.78 0.06 -13.12
C GLY A 36 39.34 1.10 -12.15
N ALA A 37 39.15 0.96 -10.84
CA ALA A 37 39.67 1.93 -9.87
C ALA A 37 40.82 1.34 -9.04
N PHE A 38 42.06 1.56 -9.47
CA PHE A 38 43.22 1.38 -8.60
C PHE A 38 43.35 2.62 -7.71
N LEU A 39 43.03 2.49 -6.42
CA LEU A 39 43.35 3.48 -5.39
C LEU A 39 44.76 3.20 -4.88
N THR A 40 45.75 3.94 -5.38
CA THR A 40 47.08 4.01 -4.77
C THR A 40 47.09 5.15 -3.75
N THR A 41 46.96 4.84 -2.46
CA THR A 41 47.19 5.80 -1.38
C THR A 41 48.56 5.53 -0.74
N SER A 42 49.59 6.26 -1.17
CA SER A 42 50.78 6.51 -0.34
C SER A 42 50.58 7.83 0.40
N GLY A 43 50.85 7.83 1.72
CA GLY A 43 50.57 8.92 2.69
C GLY A 43 50.93 10.35 2.25
N ASN A 44 50.32 11.38 2.81
CA ASN A 44 50.22 11.71 4.22
C ASN A 44 48.97 12.55 4.53
N MET A 45 48.52 12.50 5.79
CA MET A 45 47.45 13.31 6.35
C MET A 45 47.77 14.81 6.31
N ASP A 46 46.81 15.62 5.86
CA ASP A 46 46.53 16.93 6.44
C ASP A 46 45.02 17.19 6.38
N VAL A 47 44.42 17.39 7.56
CA VAL A 47 43.00 17.64 7.76
C VAL A 47 42.73 19.12 7.47
N ALA A 48 42.37 19.42 6.23
CA ALA A 48 41.64 20.64 5.89
C ALA A 48 40.18 20.22 5.65
N GLY A 49 39.27 20.69 6.51
CA GLY A 49 37.84 20.36 6.40
C GLY A 49 37.32 20.61 4.98
N PRO A 50 36.44 19.77 4.43
CA PRO A 50 35.88 20.02 3.12
C PRO A 50 35.00 21.27 3.23
N SER A 51 35.59 22.40 2.87
CA SER A 51 34.93 23.56 2.29
C SER A 51 33.71 23.08 1.53
N SER A 52 32.54 23.64 1.83
CA SER A 52 31.31 23.45 1.06
C SER A 52 31.59 23.72 -0.42
N ALA A 53 32.01 22.68 -1.12
CA ALA A 53 31.96 22.64 -2.57
C ALA A 53 30.47 22.76 -2.88
N LYS A 54 30.05 23.92 -3.37
CA LYS A 54 28.80 24.03 -4.10
C LYS A 54 28.92 23.04 -5.25
N VAL A 55 28.32 21.86 -5.07
CA VAL A 55 28.08 20.93 -6.15
C VAL A 55 27.01 21.59 -7.00
N GLU A 56 27.41 22.47 -7.90
CA GLU A 56 26.56 22.95 -8.98
C GLU A 56 26.32 21.75 -9.89
N ILE A 57 25.25 21.01 -9.60
CA ILE A 57 24.77 19.95 -10.48
C ILE A 57 24.30 20.64 -11.75
N ASN A 58 25.18 20.67 -12.75
CA ASN A 58 24.81 21.05 -14.11
C ASN A 58 23.87 19.97 -14.65
N VAL A 59 22.58 20.12 -14.36
CA VAL A 59 21.52 19.29 -14.93
C VAL A 59 21.53 19.56 -16.43
N THR A 60 22.04 18.60 -17.21
CA THR A 60 21.95 18.69 -18.65
C THR A 60 20.47 18.61 -19.06
N PRO A 61 20.05 19.35 -20.12
CA PRO A 61 18.66 19.36 -20.58
C PRO A 61 18.08 17.95 -20.83
N GLU A 62 18.93 17.00 -21.21
CA GLU A 62 18.57 15.59 -21.42
C GLU A 62 18.09 14.89 -20.13
N ILE A 63 18.72 15.18 -18.99
CA ILE A 63 18.34 14.61 -17.68
C ILE A 63 17.02 15.21 -17.22
N GLU A 64 16.84 16.53 -17.39
CA GLU A 64 15.59 17.21 -17.07
C GLU A 64 14.41 16.65 -17.89
N GLN A 65 14.63 16.41 -19.19
CA GLN A 65 13.62 15.83 -20.06
C GLN A 65 13.26 14.40 -19.65
N ARG A 66 14.25 13.55 -19.35
CA ARG A 66 14.00 12.18 -18.87
C ARG A 66 13.24 12.16 -17.55
N LEU A 67 13.53 13.09 -16.63
CA LEU A 67 12.81 13.21 -15.36
C LEU A 67 11.35 13.63 -15.58
N LYS A 68 11.09 14.58 -16.49
CA LYS A 68 9.72 14.98 -16.86
C LYS A 68 8.94 13.83 -17.48
N ASP A 69 9.55 13.07 -18.38
CA ASP A 69 8.93 11.92 -19.02
C ASP A 69 8.66 10.78 -18.01
N SER A 70 9.61 10.53 -17.10
CA SER A 70 9.44 9.54 -16.02
C SER A 70 8.30 9.93 -15.08
N LEU A 71 8.24 11.21 -14.67
CA LEU A 71 7.19 11.72 -13.80
C LEU A 71 5.81 11.62 -14.46
N ARG A 72 5.72 11.96 -15.76
CA ARG A 72 4.49 11.79 -16.55
C ARG A 72 4.07 10.32 -16.60
N ASN A 73 4.99 9.41 -16.89
CA ASN A 73 4.70 7.98 -16.95
C ASN A 73 4.21 7.42 -15.60
N VAL A 74 4.78 7.87 -14.49
CA VAL A 74 4.31 7.49 -13.14
C VAL A 74 2.91 8.04 -12.88
N GLN A 75 2.64 9.30 -13.24
CA GLN A 75 1.32 9.91 -13.12
C GLN A 75 0.27 9.16 -13.95
N GLU A 76 0.56 8.84 -15.20
CA GLU A 76 -0.34 8.08 -16.06
C GLU A 76 -0.65 6.69 -15.48
N LYS A 77 0.36 5.99 -14.95
CA LYS A 77 0.16 4.70 -14.27
C LYS A 77 -0.71 4.84 -13.01
N GLN A 78 -0.51 5.90 -12.22
CA GLN A 78 -1.34 6.15 -11.04
C GLN A 78 -2.81 6.41 -11.41
N GLU A 79 -3.06 7.19 -12.47
CA GLU A 79 -4.42 7.43 -12.96
C GLU A 79 -5.11 6.15 -13.46
N GLN A 80 -4.37 5.30 -14.17
CA GLN A 80 -4.89 4.02 -14.63
C GLN A 80 -5.23 3.08 -13.46
N GLU A 81 -4.35 2.99 -12.45
CA GLU A 81 -4.59 2.17 -11.26
C GLU A 81 -5.78 2.69 -10.44
N GLU A 82 -5.94 4.01 -10.29
CA GLU A 82 -7.10 4.56 -9.57
C GLU A 82 -8.41 4.30 -10.33
N LYS A 83 -8.42 4.41 -11.67
CA LYS A 83 -9.57 4.01 -12.50
C LYS A 83 -9.92 2.53 -12.30
N ARG A 84 -8.91 1.65 -12.34
CA ARG A 84 -9.08 0.20 -12.13
C ARG A 84 -9.64 -0.11 -10.73
N LYS A 85 -9.13 0.56 -9.70
CA LYS A 85 -9.61 0.43 -8.32
C LYS A 85 -11.07 0.87 -8.17
N GLN A 86 -11.47 1.96 -8.81
CA GLN A 86 -12.88 2.40 -8.80
C GLN A 86 -13.80 1.39 -9.49
N GLU A 87 -13.37 0.81 -10.62
CA GLU A 87 -14.13 -0.23 -11.31
C GLU A 87 -14.30 -1.48 -10.43
N LEU A 88 -13.22 -1.94 -9.78
CA LEU A 88 -13.25 -3.07 -8.86
C LEU A 88 -14.20 -2.82 -7.67
N LYS A 89 -14.19 -1.62 -7.10
CA LYS A 89 -15.15 -1.23 -6.05
C LYS A 89 -16.60 -1.33 -6.53
N ARG A 90 -16.90 -0.88 -7.75
CA ARG A 90 -18.25 -1.00 -8.34
C ARG A 90 -18.66 -2.47 -8.52
N LYS A 91 -17.75 -3.31 -9.03
CA LYS A 91 -17.98 -4.77 -9.16
C LYS A 91 -18.25 -5.42 -7.80
N LEU A 92 -17.49 -5.06 -6.77
CA LEU A 92 -17.68 -5.57 -5.41
C LEU A 92 -19.06 -5.19 -4.83
N ILE A 93 -19.48 -3.94 -5.01
CA ILE A 93 -20.82 -3.49 -4.57
C ILE A 93 -21.91 -4.30 -5.27
N ARG A 94 -21.77 -4.52 -6.59
CA ARG A 94 -22.72 -5.34 -7.36
C ARG A 94 -22.78 -6.78 -6.84
N ALA A 95 -21.62 -7.39 -6.59
CA ALA A 95 -21.54 -8.74 -6.04
C ALA A 95 -22.23 -8.85 -4.67
N LYS A 96 -21.94 -7.90 -3.75
CA LYS A 96 -22.59 -7.87 -2.43
C LYS A 96 -24.11 -7.77 -2.53
N ARG A 97 -24.65 -6.97 -3.46
CA ARG A 97 -26.10 -6.87 -3.69
C ARG A 97 -26.69 -8.18 -4.17
N LEU A 98 -26.03 -8.86 -5.12
CA LEU A 98 -26.47 -10.17 -5.59
C LEU A 98 -26.46 -11.21 -4.47
N THR A 99 -25.43 -11.24 -3.63
CA THR A 99 -25.36 -12.13 -2.46
C THR A 99 -26.51 -11.87 -1.48
N ALA A 100 -26.84 -10.60 -1.21
CA ALA A 100 -27.97 -10.25 -0.35
C ALA A 100 -29.31 -10.72 -0.94
N GLN A 101 -29.52 -10.56 -2.24
CA GLN A 101 -30.71 -11.06 -2.93
C GLN A 101 -30.80 -12.59 -2.86
N MET A 102 -29.68 -13.29 -3.08
CA MET A 102 -29.62 -14.74 -3.00
C MET A 102 -29.97 -15.26 -1.59
N LEU A 103 -29.55 -14.53 -0.54
CA LEU A 103 -29.90 -14.85 0.83
C LEU A 103 -31.40 -14.70 1.11
N LEU A 104 -32.04 -13.67 0.56
CA LEU A 104 -33.49 -13.48 0.68
C LEU A 104 -34.26 -14.62 -0.01
N LEU A 105 -33.89 -14.93 -1.26
CA LEU A 105 -34.47 -16.05 -2.00
C LEU A 105 -34.28 -17.38 -1.27
N SER A 106 -33.11 -17.61 -0.66
CA SER A 106 -32.86 -18.83 0.13
C SER A 106 -33.80 -18.92 1.34
N LYS A 107 -34.13 -17.81 1.99
CA LYS A 107 -35.10 -17.79 3.10
C LYS A 107 -36.52 -18.09 2.61
N GLU A 108 -36.93 -17.50 1.49
CA GLU A 108 -38.23 -17.76 0.88
C GLU A 108 -38.39 -19.23 0.48
N ILE A 109 -37.38 -19.81 -0.18
CA ILE A 109 -37.37 -21.24 -0.53
C ILE A 109 -37.52 -22.11 0.72
N LYS A 110 -36.77 -21.83 1.79
CA LYS A 110 -36.89 -22.58 3.05
C LYS A 110 -38.29 -22.50 3.65
N HIS A 111 -38.93 -21.34 3.55
CA HIS A 111 -40.29 -21.16 4.03
C HIS A 111 -41.28 -22.00 3.21
N ILE A 112 -41.19 -21.94 1.88
CA ILE A 112 -42.05 -22.72 0.98
C ILE A 112 -41.87 -24.22 1.20
N VAL A 113 -40.62 -24.69 1.33
CA VAL A 113 -40.33 -26.10 1.62
C VAL A 113 -41.02 -26.54 2.91
N LYS A 114 -40.95 -25.71 3.96
CA LYS A 114 -41.65 -25.99 5.22
C LYS A 114 -43.17 -26.04 5.05
N GLU A 115 -43.77 -25.11 4.31
CA GLU A 115 -45.22 -25.12 4.05
C GLU A 115 -45.66 -26.38 3.29
N ILE A 116 -44.83 -26.86 2.35
CA ILE A 116 -45.08 -28.11 1.63
C ILE A 116 -44.98 -29.31 2.59
N GLU A 117 -43.92 -29.37 3.40
CA GLU A 117 -43.76 -30.43 4.42
C GLU A 117 -44.94 -30.46 5.39
N ASP A 118 -45.39 -29.30 5.87
CA ASP A 118 -46.55 -29.16 6.76
C ASP A 118 -47.86 -29.55 6.07
N SER A 119 -47.98 -29.36 4.75
CA SER A 119 -49.18 -29.74 3.97
C SER A 119 -49.24 -31.23 3.59
N CYS A 120 -48.08 -31.90 3.57
CA CYS A 120 -47.98 -33.33 3.25
C CYS A 120 -48.07 -34.24 4.48
N ASN A 121 -47.94 -33.69 5.69
CA ASN A 121 -48.12 -34.38 6.97
C ASN A 121 -49.56 -34.24 7.49
#